data_AF-A0A2P2MWQ7-F1
#
_entry.id   AF-A0A2P2MWQ7-F1
#
_cell.length_a   1.000
_cell.length_b   1.000
_cell.length_c   1.000
_cell.angle_alpha   90.00
_cell.angle_beta   90.00
_cell.angle_gamma   90.00
#
_symmetry.space_group_name_H-M   'P 1'
#
loop_
_entity.id
_entity.type
_entity.pdbx_description
1 polymer ?
#
loop_
_entity_poly.entity_id
_entity_poly.type
_entity_poly.pdbx_seq_one_letter_code
_entity_poly.pdbx_strand_id
1 'polypeptide(L)' 'MKLHFIREAQENGDVNLTYYNAKDQMASILTKCLQRPRFKELTRKLDLQNYGTKERRS' A
#
# COMPACT_ATOMS: atom_id res chain seq x y z
N MET A 1 -21.24 9.26 13.95
CA MET A 1 -21.13 8.05 13.12
C MET A 1 -20.05 8.27 12.06
N LYS A 2 -18.97 7.49 11.99
CA LYS A 2 -18.10 7.52 10.79
C LYS A 2 -17.54 6.17 10.36
N LEU A 3 -17.71 5.11 11.16
CA LEU A 3 -17.07 3.80 10.93
C LEU A 3 -17.96 2.60 11.30
N HIS A 4 -19.30 2.75 11.35
CA HIS A 4 -20.20 1.69 11.81
C HIS A 4 -20.05 0.41 10.98
N PHE A 5 -19.99 0.55 9.66
CA PHE A 5 -19.79 -0.57 8.73
C PHE A 5 -18.51 -1.37 9.00
N ILE A 6 -17.38 -0.69 9.27
CA ILE A 6 -16.10 -1.38 9.52
C ILE A 6 -16.12 -2.11 10.86
N ARG A 7 -16.75 -1.52 11.89
CA ARG A 7 -16.89 -2.17 13.21
C ARG A 7 -17.77 -3.41 13.13
N GLU A 8 -18.91 -3.31 12.45
CA GLU A 8 -19.83 -4.43 12.24
C GLU A 8 -19.14 -5.58 11.50
N ALA A 9 -18.43 -5.30 10.40
CA ALA A 9 -17.67 -6.32 9.67
C ALA A 9 -16.55 -6.95 10.52
N GLN A 10 -15.94 -6.20 11.45
CA GLN A 10 -14.96 -6.74 12.38
C GLN A 10 -15.62 -7.63 13.44
N GLU A 11 -16.75 -7.20 14.02
CA GLU A 11 -17.51 -7.96 15.02
C GLU A 11 -18.08 -9.26 14.45
N ASN A 12 -18.53 -9.23 13.19
CA ASN A 12 -19.00 -10.42 12.46
C ASN A 12 -17.86 -11.36 12.03
N GLY A 13 -16.60 -10.93 12.14
CA GLY A 13 -15.43 -11.70 11.73
C GLY A 13 -15.16 -11.68 10.22
N ASP A 14 -15.87 -10.86 9.44
CA ASP A 14 -15.67 -10.70 8.00
C ASP A 14 -14.30 -10.08 7.68
N VAL A 15 -13.77 -9.25 8.58
CA VAL A 15 -12.46 -8.62 8.46
C VAL A 15 -11.69 -8.63 9.78
N ASN A 16 -10.38 -8.86 9.70
CA ASN A 16 -9.48 -8.69 10.83
C ASN A 16 -8.76 -7.34 10.75
N LEU A 17 -8.91 -6.49 11.78
CA LEU A 17 -8.28 -5.19 11.83
C LEU A 17 -6.93 -5.29 12.54
N THR A 18 -5.84 -5.04 11.83
CA THR A 18 -4.49 -4.99 12.42
C THR A 18 -3.89 -3.60 12.27
N TYR A 19 -3.24 -3.11 13.32
CA TYR A 19 -2.46 -1.88 13.23
C TYR A 19 -1.31 -2.09 12.25
N TYR A 20 -1.16 -1.16 11.31
CA TYR A 20 -0.08 -1.17 10.34
C TYR A 20 0.59 0.21 10.29
N ASN A 21 1.91 0.22 10.38
CA ASN A 21 2.67 1.47 10.38
C ASN A 21 2.46 2.19 9.03
N ALA A 22 2.08 3.47 9.07
CA ALA A 22 1.91 4.29 7.87
C ALA A 22 3.20 4.39 7.02
N LYS A 23 4.37 4.28 7.66
CA LYS A 23 5.67 4.23 6.99
C LYS A 23 5.94 2.90 6.27
N ASP A 24 5.13 1.89 6.49
CA ASP A 24 5.24 0.62 5.80
C ASP A 24 4.00 0.32 4.95
N GLN A 25 2.99 1.20 4.95
CA GLN A 25 1.76 1.06 4.17
C GLN A 25 2.02 1.03 2.66
N MET A 26 2.22 -0.18 2.13
CA MET A 26 2.47 -0.48 0.70
C MET A 26 1.37 0.05 -0.22
N ALA A 27 0.12 0.07 0.23
CA ALA A 27 -1.01 0.64 -0.51
C ALA A 27 -0.79 2.13 -0.88
N SER A 28 0.08 2.83 -0.16
CA SER A 28 0.45 4.22 -0.48
C SER A 28 1.08 4.37 -1.87
N ILE A 29 1.70 3.33 -2.43
CA ILE A 29 2.23 3.33 -3.80
C ILE A 29 1.11 3.59 -4.82
N LEU A 30 -0.08 3.05 -4.57
CA LEU A 30 -1.22 3.08 -5.49
C LEU A 30 -2.22 4.21 -5.19
N THR A 31 -2.23 4.72 -3.96
CA THR A 31 -3.29 5.61 -3.45
C THR A 31 -2.80 7.03 -3.14
N LYS A 32 -1.49 7.27 -3.13
CA LYS A 32 -0.90 8.57 -2.78
C LYS A 32 0.08 9.04 -3.85
N CYS A 33 0.13 10.35 -4.05
CA CYS A 33 1.21 11.01 -4.78
C CYS A 33 2.47 11.04 -3.90
N LEU A 34 3.26 9.96 -3.94
CA LEU A 34 4.50 9.86 -3.18
C LEU A 34 5.66 10.58 -3.87
N GLN A 35 6.53 11.20 -3.08
CA GLN A 35 7.81 11.70 -3.59
C GLN A 35 8.68 10.53 -4.09
N ARG A 36 9.49 10.78 -5.12
CA ARG A 36 10.31 9.73 -5.77
C ARG A 36 11.16 8.88 -4.80
N PRO A 37 11.85 9.44 -3.79
CA PRO A 37 12.62 8.61 -2.85
C PRO A 37 11.75 7.62 -2.09
N ARG A 38 10.58 8.08 -1.64
CA ARG A 38 9.62 7.28 -0.89
C ARG A 38 8.97 6.19 -1.74
N PHE A 39 8.63 6.53 -2.98
CA PHE A 39 8.12 5.55 -3.94
C PHE A 39 9.13 4.42 -4.17
N LYS A 40 10.41 4.77 -4.42
CA LYS A 40 11.49 3.78 -4.60
C LYS A 40 11.72 2.89 -3.37
N GLU A 41 11.64 3.45 -2.18
CA GLU A 41 11.77 2.68 -0.94
C GLU A 41 10.68 1.62 -0.81
N LEU A 42 9.42 1.99 -1.07
CA LEU A 42 8.28 1.07 -0.96
C LEU A 42 8.26 0.05 -2.12
N THR A 43 8.62 0.45 -3.34
CA THR A 43 8.70 -0.51 -4.46
C THR A 43 9.83 -1.52 -4.29
N ARG A 44 10.95 -1.12 -3.66
CA ARG A 44 12.02 -2.06 -3.27
C ARG A 44 11.51 -3.12 -2.28
N LYS A 45 10.67 -2.73 -1.31
CA LYS A 45 10.07 -3.67 -0.35
C LYS A 45 9.15 -4.71 -1.02
N LEU A 46 8.59 -4.39 -2.18
CA LEU A 46 7.74 -5.28 -2.98
C LEU A 46 8.50 -6.01 -4.11
N ASP A 47 9.84 -5.86 -4.16
CA ASP A 47 10.68 -6.35 -5.25
C ASP A 47 10.23 -5.89 -6.66
N LEU A 48 9.57 -4.73 -6.74
CA LEU A 48 9.07 -4.15 -7.99
C LEU A 48 10.17 -3.39 -8.75
N GLN A 49 11.44 -3.55 -8.39
CA GLN A 49 12.54 -2.83 -9.02
C GLN A 49 12.76 -3.22 -10.49
N ASN A 50 12.33 -4.42 -10.88
CA ASN A 50 12.45 -4.95 -12.23
C ASN A 50 11.15 -4.87 -13.04
N TYR A 51 10.05 -4.45 -12.42
CA TYR A 51 8.76 -4.32 -13.09
C TYR A 51 8.63 -2.91 -13.69
N GLY A 52 8.68 -2.83 -15.03
CA GLY A 52 8.49 -1.57 -15.77
C GLY A 52 9.67 -1.16 -16.66
N THR A 53 10.82 -1.82 -16.54
CA THR A 53 11.94 -1.71 -17.49
C THR A 53 11.74 -2.67 -18.67
N LYS A 54 10.67 -2.46 -19.45
CA LYS A 54 10.84 -2.67 -20.89
C LYS A 54 11.69 -1.51 -21.36
N GLU A 55 12.99 -1.77 -21.49
CA GLU A 55 13.95 -0.89 -22.14
C GLU A 55 13.31 -0.23 -23.36
N ARG A 56 13.23 1.10 -23.37
CA ARG A 56 13.41 1.82 -24.63
C ARG A 56 14.90 1.69 -24.96
N ARG A 57 15.29 0.52 -25.48
CA ARG A 57 16.58 0.35 -26.15
C ARG A 57 16.44 1.03 -27.51
N SER A 58 17.27 2.07 -27.67
CA SER A 58 17.66 2.77 -28.89
C SER A 58 16.58 3.60 -29.59
#